data_AF-A0A4U9UF67-F1
#
_entry.id   AF-A0A4U9UF67-F1
#
_cell.length_a   1.000
_cell.length_b   1.000
_cell.length_c   1.000
_cell.angle_alpha   90.00
_cell.angle_beta   90.00
_cell.angle_gamma   90.00
#
_symmetry.space_group_name_H-M   'P 1'
#
loop_
_entity.id
_entity.type
_entity.pdbx_description
1 polymer ?
#
loop_
_entity_poly.entity_id
_entity_poly.type
_entity_poly.pdbx_seq_one_letter_code
_entity_poly.pdbx_strand_id
1 'polypeptide(L)'
;MIQIRTAILLVYFLLELQQVYPQSKKIQGNTATIDIQQESLSKKLILSDLRNSNHEFAFRFWGRGQTVDITADSTRIIGTVTNYIYHQKKSADYRTDTLFKKTSLSPGQAKTAYELFLNLKLLNIPTAEKIKGWSEGVDGITYTIEQSDKENYSTIN
;
A
#
# COMPACT_ATOMS: atom_id res chain seq x y z
N MET A 1 37.58 34.53 6.83
CA MET A 1 36.27 34.86 7.44
C MET A 1 35.07 34.45 6.60
N ILE A 2 35.14 34.51 5.25
CA ILE A 2 34.04 34.13 4.35
C ILE A 2 33.69 32.63 4.46
N GLN A 3 34.69 31.74 4.56
CA GLN A 3 34.46 30.29 4.61
C GLN A 3 33.68 29.80 5.83
N ILE A 4 33.78 30.50 6.97
CA ILE A 4 33.02 30.15 8.18
C ILE A 4 31.54 30.48 7.99
N ARG A 5 31.21 31.59 7.33
CA ARG A 5 29.82 31.98 7.04
C ARG A 5 29.16 31.01 6.07
N THR A 6 29.88 30.55 5.05
CA THR A 6 29.36 29.55 4.10
C THR A 6 29.12 28.20 4.76
N ALA A 7 30.03 27.77 5.66
CA ALA A 7 29.84 26.52 6.41
C ALA A 7 28.63 26.58 7.35
N ILE A 8 28.39 27.71 8.02
CA ILE A 8 27.23 27.90 8.90
C ILE A 8 25.91 27.84 8.12
N LEU A 9 25.84 28.48 6.94
CA LEU A 9 24.65 28.43 6.08
C LEU A 9 24.37 27.01 5.57
N LEU A 10 25.41 26.25 5.25
CA LEU A 10 25.29 24.87 4.76
C LEU A 10 24.85 23.92 5.88
N VAL A 11 25.29 24.14 7.12
CA VAL A 11 24.81 23.41 8.30
C VAL A 11 23.35 23.73 8.61
N TYR A 12 22.93 24.99 8.49
CA TYR A 12 21.51 25.36 8.62
C TYR A 12 20.64 24.69 7.55
N PHE A 13 21.08 24.69 6.29
CA PHE A 13 20.39 24.01 5.19
C PHE A 13 20.30 22.48 5.41
N LEU A 14 21.34 21.86 5.97
CA LEU A 14 21.35 20.43 6.31
C LEU A 14 20.47 20.10 7.53
N LEU A 15 20.31 21.01 8.49
CA LEU A 15 19.41 20.84 9.63
C LEU A 15 17.94 20.93 9.21
N GLU A 16 17.60 21.74 8.19
CA GLU A 16 16.25 21.78 7.61
C GLU A 16 15.87 20.49 6.85
N LEU A 17 16.85 19.69 6.42
CA LEU A 17 16.61 18.40 5.75
C LEU A 17 16.29 17.24 6.71
N GLN A 18 16.34 17.44 8.03
CA GLN A 18 16.24 16.35 9.02
C GLN A 18 14.82 15.91 9.41
N GLN A 19 13.76 16.33 8.71
CA GLN A 19 12.38 15.96 9.07
C GLN A 19 11.56 15.47 7.88
N VAL A 20 12.08 14.47 7.15
CA VAL A 20 11.22 13.56 6.38
C VAL A 20 11.18 12.21 7.10
N TYR A 21 10.83 12.23 8.38
CA TYR A 21 10.31 11.02 9.00
C TYR A 21 8.97 10.71 8.31
N PRO A 22 8.72 9.46 7.89
CA PRO A 22 7.39 9.10 7.41
C PRO A 22 6.40 9.44 8.52
N GLN A 23 5.57 10.45 8.27
CA GLN A 23 4.60 10.92 9.24
C GLN A 23 3.64 9.76 9.51
N SER A 24 3.38 9.43 10.78
CA SER A 24 2.47 8.36 11.13
C SER A 24 1.08 8.69 10.59
N LYS A 25 0.65 7.96 9.56
CA LYS A 25 -0.62 8.21 8.89
C LYS A 25 -1.80 7.92 9.81
N LYS A 26 -2.85 8.71 9.67
CA LYS A 26 -4.13 8.46 10.32
C LYS A 26 -4.75 7.20 9.72
N ILE A 27 -4.98 6.21 10.56
CA ILE A 27 -5.63 4.95 10.17
C ILE A 27 -7.14 5.16 10.20
N GLN A 28 -7.81 4.85 9.10
CA GLN A 28 -9.27 4.89 8.99
C GLN A 28 -9.82 3.49 8.72
N GLY A 29 -10.84 3.06 9.49
CA GLY A 29 -11.54 1.78 9.32
C GLY A 29 -11.22 0.72 10.39
N ASN A 30 -11.84 -0.45 10.28
CA ASN A 30 -11.58 -1.60 11.15
C ASN A 30 -10.39 -2.42 10.60
N THR A 31 -9.18 -2.11 11.05
CA THR A 31 -7.94 -2.72 10.52
C THR A 31 -7.43 -3.90 11.35
N ALA A 32 -7.93 -4.13 12.57
CA ALA A 32 -7.18 -4.84 13.61
C ALA A 32 -6.84 -6.32 13.35
N THR A 33 -7.76 -7.12 12.78
CA THR A 33 -7.55 -8.58 12.65
C THR A 33 -7.07 -9.03 11.27
N ILE A 34 -7.42 -8.28 10.22
CA ILE A 34 -6.94 -8.53 8.85
C ILE A 34 -5.51 -8.00 8.66
N ASP A 35 -5.10 -6.97 9.43
CA ASP A 35 -3.74 -6.39 9.38
C ASP A 35 -2.66 -7.47 9.55
N ILE A 36 -2.78 -8.33 10.56
CA ILE A 36 -1.64 -9.17 10.97
C ILE A 36 -1.30 -10.22 9.90
N GLN A 37 -2.32 -10.88 9.33
CA GLN A 37 -2.10 -11.90 8.29
C GLN A 37 -1.63 -11.24 6.98
N GLN A 38 -2.24 -10.12 6.60
CA GLN A 38 -1.92 -9.41 5.38
C GLN A 38 -0.56 -8.71 5.45
N GLU A 39 -0.17 -8.19 6.60
CA GLU A 39 1.16 -7.64 6.87
C GLU A 39 2.23 -8.75 6.79
N SER A 40 1.97 -9.92 7.39
CA SER A 40 2.87 -11.07 7.28
C SER A 40 3.07 -11.51 5.83
N LEU A 41 1.98 -11.61 5.07
CA LEU A 41 2.02 -11.95 3.65
C LEU A 41 2.72 -10.85 2.82
N SER A 42 2.43 -9.57 3.08
CA SER A 42 3.08 -8.44 2.41
C SER A 42 4.58 -8.45 2.59
N LYS A 43 5.08 -8.75 3.80
CA LYS A 43 6.51 -8.92 4.08
C LYS A 43 7.11 -10.08 3.29
N LYS A 44 6.43 -11.23 3.21
CA LYS A 44 6.89 -12.39 2.40
C LYS A 44 6.95 -12.08 0.91
N LEU A 45 5.99 -11.32 0.40
CA LEU A 45 5.91 -10.87 -0.99
C LEU A 45 6.79 -9.63 -1.27
N ILE A 46 7.48 -9.12 -0.25
CA ILE A 46 8.36 -7.95 -0.31
C ILE A 46 7.59 -6.71 -0.82
N LEU A 47 6.31 -6.57 -0.49
CA LEU A 47 5.49 -5.47 -0.97
C LEU A 47 5.85 -4.16 -0.26
N SER A 48 5.59 -3.03 -0.91
CA SER A 48 5.80 -1.71 -0.31
C SER A 48 4.91 -1.53 0.92
N ASP A 49 5.45 -0.91 1.96
CA ASP A 49 4.66 -0.52 3.14
C ASP A 49 3.89 0.77 2.82
N LEU A 50 2.60 0.63 2.47
CA LEU A 50 1.78 1.79 2.12
C LEU A 50 1.49 2.68 3.32
N ARG A 51 1.36 2.09 4.51
CA ARG A 51 1.07 2.77 5.78
C ARG A 51 2.18 3.76 6.16
N ASN A 52 3.43 3.43 5.85
CA ASN A 52 4.59 4.28 6.13
C ASN A 52 5.20 4.92 4.87
N SER A 53 4.50 4.89 3.73
CA SER A 53 5.00 5.46 2.47
C SER A 53 4.85 6.99 2.41
N ASN A 54 5.70 7.67 1.65
CA ASN A 54 5.60 9.12 1.40
C ASN A 54 4.98 9.46 0.04
N HIS A 55 4.30 8.49 -0.59
CA HIS A 55 3.64 8.73 -1.87
C HIS A 55 2.53 9.77 -1.73
N GLU A 56 2.36 10.61 -2.76
CA GLU A 56 1.19 11.50 -2.83
C GLU A 56 -0.10 10.69 -2.84
N PHE A 57 -0.06 9.58 -3.57
CA PHE A 57 -1.12 8.61 -3.57
C PHE A 57 -0.58 7.20 -3.83
N ALA A 58 -1.15 6.22 -3.16
CA ALA A 58 -0.88 4.82 -3.39
C ALA A 58 -2.15 4.00 -3.18
N PHE A 59 -2.32 2.96 -4.00
CA PHE A 59 -3.34 1.96 -3.75
C PHE A 59 -2.78 0.56 -4.02
N ARG A 60 -3.30 -0.41 -3.28
CA ARG A 60 -3.07 -1.83 -3.52
C ARG A 60 -4.40 -2.54 -3.57
N PHE A 61 -4.61 -3.28 -4.66
CA PHE A 61 -5.71 -4.19 -4.81
C PHE A 61 -5.24 -5.62 -4.60
N TRP A 62 -5.90 -6.35 -3.71
CA TRP A 62 -5.67 -7.76 -3.47
C TRP A 62 -6.75 -8.61 -4.13
N GLY A 63 -6.30 -9.56 -4.93
CA GLY A 63 -7.12 -10.65 -5.46
C GLY A 63 -6.52 -12.01 -5.08
N ARG A 64 -7.22 -13.08 -5.45
CA ARG A 64 -6.76 -14.46 -5.19
C ARG A 64 -5.43 -14.73 -5.91
N GLY A 65 -4.32 -14.70 -5.16
CA GLY A 65 -2.97 -14.98 -5.68
C GLY A 65 -2.35 -13.85 -6.50
N GLN A 66 -2.88 -12.63 -6.39
CA GLN A 66 -2.34 -11.47 -7.10
C GLN A 66 -2.52 -10.20 -6.28
N THR A 67 -1.52 -9.32 -6.30
CA THR A 67 -1.66 -7.92 -5.91
C THR A 67 -1.37 -7.01 -7.09
N VAL A 68 -2.08 -5.89 -7.16
CA VAL A 68 -1.79 -4.78 -8.06
C VAL A 68 -1.51 -3.55 -7.21
N ASP A 69 -0.28 -3.08 -7.27
CA ASP A 69 0.20 -1.92 -6.54
C ASP A 69 0.37 -0.76 -7.54
N ILE A 70 -0.28 0.36 -7.29
CA ILE A 70 -0.05 1.60 -8.04
C ILE A 70 0.35 2.70 -7.06
N THR A 71 1.41 3.42 -7.41
CA THR A 71 1.84 4.61 -6.68
C THR A 71 1.91 5.78 -7.65
N ALA A 72 1.48 6.95 -7.19
CA ALA A 72 1.49 8.18 -7.93
C ALA A 72 2.15 9.27 -7.08
N ASP A 73 3.12 9.94 -7.70
CA ASP A 73 3.76 11.15 -7.22
C ASP A 73 3.64 12.22 -8.31
N SER A 74 3.93 13.48 -7.98
CA SER A 74 3.84 14.64 -8.88
C SER A 74 4.49 14.47 -10.26
N THR A 75 5.43 13.54 -10.40
CA THR A 75 6.20 13.32 -11.63
C THR A 75 5.93 12.00 -12.32
N ARG A 76 5.28 11.03 -11.66
CA ARG A 76 5.21 9.65 -12.16
C ARG A 76 4.09 8.84 -11.54
N ILE A 77 3.56 7.92 -12.35
CA ILE A 77 2.67 6.85 -11.92
C ILE A 77 3.40 5.53 -12.20
N ILE A 78 3.61 4.73 -11.16
CA ILE A 78 4.29 3.45 -11.24
C ILE A 78 3.30 2.37 -10.85
N GLY A 79 3.34 1.24 -11.56
CA GLY A 79 2.51 0.09 -11.25
C GLY A 79 3.32 -1.20 -11.19
N THR A 80 2.94 -2.11 -10.29
CA THR A 80 3.51 -3.46 -10.17
C THR A 80 2.41 -4.47 -9.95
N VAL A 81 2.48 -5.59 -10.67
CA VAL A 81 1.65 -6.77 -10.43
C VAL A 81 2.51 -7.82 -9.75
N THR A 82 2.09 -8.29 -8.57
CA THR A 82 2.73 -9.40 -7.87
C THR A 82 1.81 -10.60 -7.93
N ASN A 83 2.16 -11.61 -8.73
CA ASN A 83 1.47 -12.90 -8.70
C ASN A 83 2.14 -13.80 -7.66
N TYR A 84 1.37 -14.52 -6.87
CA TYR A 84 1.90 -15.38 -5.83
C TYR A 84 1.07 -16.64 -5.62
N ILE A 85 1.75 -17.71 -5.22
CA ILE A 85 1.15 -18.96 -4.76
C ILE A 85 1.61 -19.16 -3.33
N TYR A 86 0.65 -19.37 -2.44
CA TYR A 86 0.90 -19.61 -1.03
C TYR A 86 0.37 -20.99 -0.65
N HIS A 87 1.23 -21.82 -0.08
CA HIS A 87 0.87 -23.16 0.38
C HIS A 87 0.81 -23.17 1.91
N GLN A 88 -0.39 -23.34 2.48
CA GLN A 88 -0.57 -23.65 3.89
C GLN A 88 -0.46 -25.17 4.07
N LYS A 89 0.68 -25.68 4.57
CA LYS A 89 0.85 -27.13 4.84
C LYS A 89 0.55 -27.44 6.31
N LYS A 90 -0.04 -28.63 6.57
CA LYS A 90 -0.40 -29.10 7.92
C LYS A 90 0.85 -29.47 8.75
N SER A 91 1.02 -28.71 9.83
CA SER A 91 1.58 -28.99 11.17
C SER A 91 2.90 -29.75 11.43
N ALA A 92 3.75 -30.11 10.47
CA ALA A 92 5.02 -30.80 10.83
C ALA A 92 6.30 -30.36 10.10
N ASP A 93 6.22 -29.53 9.06
CA ASP A 93 7.39 -29.04 8.32
C ASP A 93 7.35 -27.51 8.29
N TYR A 94 8.35 -26.86 8.88
CA TYR A 94 8.41 -25.41 9.14
C TYR A 94 8.75 -24.59 7.88
N ARG A 95 8.88 -25.23 6.73
CA ARG A 95 9.21 -24.57 5.46
C ARG A 95 7.94 -24.24 4.69
N THR A 96 7.32 -23.09 5.00
CA THR A 96 6.35 -22.48 4.09
C THR A 96 7.10 -21.80 2.96
N ASP A 97 7.08 -22.36 1.75
CA ASP A 97 7.63 -21.68 0.58
C ASP A 97 6.52 -20.85 -0.10
N THR A 98 6.73 -19.54 -0.18
CA THR A 98 5.84 -18.62 -0.89
C THR A 98 6.52 -18.25 -2.19
N LEU A 99 5.98 -18.72 -3.30
CA LEU A 99 6.52 -18.39 -4.62
C LEU A 99 5.80 -17.17 -5.15
N PHE A 100 6.55 -16.16 -5.59
CA PHE A 100 5.96 -14.97 -6.19
C PHE A 100 6.79 -14.44 -7.36
N LYS A 101 6.12 -13.71 -8.24
CA LYS A 101 6.71 -13.01 -9.37
C LYS A 101 6.15 -11.60 -9.45
N LYS A 102 7.05 -10.62 -9.47
CA LYS A 102 6.73 -9.22 -9.70
C LYS A 102 6.94 -8.86 -11.16
N THR A 103 6.00 -8.11 -11.71
CA THR A 103 6.09 -7.56 -13.05
C THR A 103 5.70 -6.10 -12.99
N SER A 104 6.60 -5.21 -13.41
CA SER A 104 6.28 -3.79 -13.53
C SER A 104 5.29 -3.58 -14.67
N LEU A 105 4.28 -2.75 -14.43
CA LEU A 105 3.37 -2.30 -15.47
C LEU A 105 4.07 -1.29 -16.38
N SER A 106 3.70 -1.27 -17.65
CA SER A 106 4.10 -0.17 -18.53
C SER A 106 3.48 1.15 -18.03
N PRO A 107 4.07 2.32 -18.32
CA PRO A 107 3.53 3.60 -17.89
C PRO A 107 2.06 3.83 -18.31
N GLY A 108 1.69 3.38 -19.51
CA GLY A 108 0.31 3.44 -19.99
C GLY A 108 -0.64 2.58 -19.15
N GLN A 109 -0.26 1.33 -18.83
CA GLN A 109 -1.06 0.45 -17.98
C GLN A 109 -1.22 0.99 -16.56
N ALA A 110 -0.13 1.50 -15.98
CA ALA A 110 -0.17 2.09 -14.64
C ALA A 110 -1.09 3.33 -14.59
N LYS A 111 -1.01 4.19 -15.62
CA LYS A 111 -1.92 5.34 -15.76
C LYS A 111 -3.37 4.91 -15.91
N THR A 112 -3.68 3.94 -16.78
CA THR A 112 -5.05 3.43 -16.94
C THR A 112 -5.60 2.85 -15.64
N ALA A 113 -4.80 2.09 -14.90
CA ALA A 113 -5.21 1.54 -13.61
C ALA A 113 -5.49 2.64 -12.57
N TYR A 114 -4.64 3.67 -12.51
CA TYR A 114 -4.83 4.85 -11.66
C TYR A 114 -6.13 5.59 -12.00
N GLU A 115 -6.37 5.87 -13.28
CA GLU A 115 -7.59 6.56 -13.74
C GLU A 115 -8.85 5.73 -13.45
N LEU A 116 -8.81 4.41 -13.67
CA LEU A 116 -9.92 3.51 -13.32
C LEU A 116 -10.21 3.56 -11.82
N PHE A 117 -9.18 3.50 -10.98
CA PHE A 117 -9.34 3.57 -9.52
C PHE A 117 -10.06 4.86 -9.09
N LEU A 118 -9.64 6.01 -9.64
CA LEU A 118 -10.28 7.30 -9.35
C LEU A 118 -11.71 7.37 -9.88
N ASN A 119 -11.94 6.93 -11.12
CA ASN A 119 -13.23 7.02 -11.79
C ASN A 119 -14.29 6.13 -11.15
N LEU A 120 -13.89 4.94 -10.69
CA LEU A 120 -14.79 4.02 -9.99
C LEU A 120 -15.14 4.48 -8.57
N LYS A 121 -14.51 5.55 -8.08
CA LYS A 121 -14.71 6.09 -6.73
C LYS A 121 -14.59 5.00 -5.67
N LEU A 122 -13.63 4.08 -5.83
CA LEU A 122 -13.40 2.98 -4.89
C LEU A 122 -13.11 3.50 -3.47
N LEU A 123 -12.61 4.74 -3.38
CA LEU A 123 -12.44 5.51 -2.15
C LEU A 123 -13.73 5.75 -1.34
N ASN A 124 -14.86 5.76 -2.01
CA ASN A 124 -16.15 6.09 -1.42
C ASN A 124 -16.96 4.85 -1.05
N ILE A 125 -16.38 3.65 -1.22
CA ILE A 125 -17.04 2.42 -0.81
C ILE A 125 -17.06 2.38 0.73
N PRO A 126 -18.25 2.39 1.36
CA PRO A 126 -18.35 2.29 2.80
C PRO A 126 -17.84 0.93 3.27
N THR A 127 -17.24 0.89 4.46
CA THR A 127 -16.87 -0.37 5.12
C THR A 127 -18.11 -1.24 5.33
N ALA A 128 -17.95 -2.57 5.33
CA ALA A 128 -19.05 -3.53 5.48
C ALA A 128 -20.01 -3.18 6.65
N GLU A 129 -19.48 -2.80 7.81
CA GLU A 129 -20.24 -2.37 9.00
C GLU A 129 -21.17 -1.17 8.76
N LYS A 130 -20.84 -0.31 7.79
CA LYS A 130 -21.60 0.89 7.43
C LYS A 130 -22.63 0.61 6.33
N ILE A 131 -22.62 -0.58 5.73
CA ILE A 131 -23.59 -0.98 4.70
C ILE A 131 -24.83 -1.53 5.40
N LYS A 132 -25.91 -0.73 5.44
CA LYS A 132 -27.15 -1.10 6.10
C LYS A 132 -27.74 -2.38 5.49
N GLY A 133 -27.98 -3.39 6.33
CA GLY A 133 -28.57 -4.66 5.90
C GLY A 133 -27.57 -5.64 5.28
N TRP A 134 -26.27 -5.34 5.31
CA TRP A 134 -25.24 -6.28 4.88
C TRP A 134 -25.09 -7.41 5.91
N SER A 135 -25.60 -8.60 5.57
CA SER A 135 -25.22 -9.83 6.24
C SER A 135 -23.88 -10.27 5.66
N GLU A 136 -22.81 -10.18 6.44
CA GLU A 136 -21.44 -10.58 6.09
C GLU A 136 -21.45 -11.78 5.12
N GLY A 137 -21.09 -11.54 3.85
CA GLY A 137 -21.28 -12.50 2.77
C GLY A 137 -20.44 -13.76 2.98
N VAL A 138 -21.09 -14.92 3.03
CA VAL A 138 -20.44 -16.23 3.28
C VAL A 138 -20.05 -16.96 1.98
N ASP A 139 -20.41 -16.39 0.82
CA ASP A 139 -20.56 -17.11 -0.45
C ASP A 139 -19.75 -16.50 -1.61
N GLY A 140 -18.98 -15.43 -1.36
CA GLY A 140 -18.42 -14.54 -2.40
C GLY A 140 -16.90 -14.53 -2.54
N ILE A 141 -16.42 -13.72 -3.49
CA ILE A 141 -15.00 -13.35 -3.60
C ILE A 141 -14.79 -12.08 -2.76
N THR A 142 -13.97 -12.17 -1.72
CA THR A 142 -13.52 -11.00 -0.96
C THR A 142 -12.38 -10.31 -1.70
N TYR A 143 -12.45 -8.99 -1.77
CA TYR A 143 -11.39 -8.15 -2.31
C TYR A 143 -10.92 -7.21 -1.21
N THR A 144 -9.61 -7.11 -1.04
CA THR A 144 -9.03 -6.14 -0.12
C THR A 144 -8.46 -4.98 -0.93
N ILE A 145 -8.83 -3.76 -0.55
CA ILE A 145 -8.29 -2.54 -1.12
C ILE A 145 -7.57 -1.80 0.00
N GLU A 146 -6.28 -1.61 -0.16
CA GLU A 146 -5.51 -0.64 0.63
C GLU A 146 -5.37 0.65 -0.16
N GLN A 147 -5.43 1.76 0.55
CA GLN A 147 -5.15 3.06 -0.02
C GLN A 147 -4.38 3.92 0.97
N SER A 148 -3.56 4.82 0.42
CA SER A 148 -2.78 5.72 1.21
C SER A 148 -2.48 7.02 0.48
N ASP A 149 -2.58 8.12 1.20
CA ASP A 149 -2.08 9.43 0.79
C ASP A 149 -1.03 9.91 1.81
N LYS A 150 -0.63 11.17 1.76
CA LYS A 150 0.36 11.74 2.69
C LYS A 150 -0.08 11.70 4.16
N GLU A 151 -1.38 11.75 4.42
CA GLU A 151 -1.94 11.92 5.75
C GLU A 151 -2.69 10.69 6.25
N ASN A 152 -3.20 9.86 5.35
CA ASN A 152 -4.16 8.81 5.65
C ASN A 152 -3.73 7.45 5.10
N TYR A 153 -4.13 6.42 5.82
CA TYR A 153 -4.10 5.03 5.39
C TYR A 153 -5.45 4.39 5.73
N SER A 154 -6.00 3.60 4.80
CA SER A 154 -7.19 2.79 5.08
C SER A 154 -7.21 1.50 4.30
N THR A 155 -7.97 0.56 4.83
CA THR A 155 -8.21 -0.75 4.22
C THR A 155 -9.71 -1.00 4.14
N ILE A 156 -10.17 -1.47 2.99
CA ILE A 156 -11.56 -1.84 2.71
C ILE A 156 -11.56 -3.32 2.35
N ASN A 157 -12.48 -4.09 2.92
CA ASN A 157 -12.68 -5.53 2.69
C ASN A 157 -14.15 -5.83 2.40
#